data_AF-A0AAV6U3A8-F1
#
_entry.id   AF-A0AAV6U3A8-F1
#
_cell.length_a   1.000
_cell.length_b   1.000
_cell.length_c   1.000
_cell.angle_alpha   90.00
_cell.angle_beta   90.00
_cell.angle_gamma   90.00
#
_symmetry.space_group_name_H-M   'P 1'
#
loop_
_entity.id
_entity.type
_entity.pdbx_description
1 polymer ?
#
loop_
_entity_poly.entity_id
_entity_poly.type
_entity_poly.pdbx_seq_one_letter_code
_entity_poly.pdbx_strand_id
1 'polypeptide(L)'
;KDKCFLMDCGEGTYGQLLRLYRDQYKEKLLQLFSIFISHMHADHHLGLVKVLKERHRLIQNSQMEYEPVYLVGPKELDPWLKNYYMHFEEISPLYRFVECRDLELNPFGEFASVAEQEKYLKDITISTVPVIHCKDSHGAIISSKSKKWKLVYSGDTIPCKRLIEAGKNCSLLIHEATMEDELSAEAAAKRHSTTSEAIKVAEDMNAGYTILTHFSQRYAKVPLFNENFHNHVGCAFDNMKVQPNQFYILPLLLPTLKTLFAEYIEDMHIKGHKRRNRENMKNNVITESVNKKLCTG
;
A
#
# COMPACT_ATOMS: atom_id res chain seq x y z
N LYS A 1 -5.28 -13.18 -22.13
CA LYS A 1 -6.23 -13.06 -21.00
C LYS A 1 -5.71 -11.97 -20.07
N ASP A 2 -6.61 -11.20 -19.47
CA ASP A 2 -6.24 -10.20 -18.47
C ASP A 2 -5.65 -10.87 -17.23
N LYS A 3 -4.69 -10.20 -16.59
CA LYS A 3 -4.01 -10.65 -15.37
C LYS A 3 -4.37 -9.69 -14.24
N CYS A 4 -4.84 -10.22 -13.12
CA CYS A 4 -5.11 -9.44 -11.92
C CYS A 4 -3.93 -9.57 -10.93
N PHE A 5 -3.54 -8.44 -10.36
CA PHE A 5 -2.54 -8.33 -9.30
C PHE A 5 -3.26 -7.82 -8.04
N LEU A 6 -3.02 -8.47 -6.91
CA LEU A 6 -3.54 -8.05 -5.62
C LEU A 6 -2.36 -7.54 -4.77
N MET A 7 -2.46 -6.31 -4.29
CA MET A 7 -1.42 -5.66 -3.47
C MET A 7 -1.92 -5.63 -2.02
N ASP A 8 -1.30 -6.44 -1.17
CA ASP A 8 -1.77 -6.85 0.15
C ASP A 8 -3.14 -7.56 0.14
N CYS A 9 -3.37 -8.36 1.17
CA CYS A 9 -4.56 -9.18 1.32
C CYS A 9 -4.99 -9.27 2.80
N GLY A 10 -5.36 -8.14 3.37
CA GLY A 10 -5.91 -8.04 4.73
C GLY A 10 -7.19 -8.83 4.95
N GLU A 11 -7.58 -8.96 6.21
CA GLU A 11 -8.85 -9.60 6.60
C GLU A 11 -10.04 -9.00 5.83
N GLY A 12 -10.99 -9.84 5.44
CA GLY A 12 -12.20 -9.39 4.74
C GLY A 12 -12.02 -9.11 3.23
N THR A 13 -10.81 -9.19 2.68
CA THR A 13 -10.53 -8.96 1.25
C THR A 13 -11.45 -9.77 0.32
N TYR A 14 -11.69 -11.05 0.61
CA TYR A 14 -12.62 -11.86 -0.17
C TYR A 14 -14.05 -11.30 -0.15
N GLY A 15 -14.54 -10.87 1.02
CA GLY A 15 -15.87 -10.25 1.14
C GLY A 15 -15.96 -8.93 0.36
N GLN A 16 -14.90 -8.13 0.38
CA GLN A 16 -14.82 -6.90 -0.41
C GLN A 16 -14.86 -7.19 -1.93
N LEU A 17 -14.18 -8.24 -2.39
CA LEU A 17 -14.25 -8.68 -3.79
C LEU A 17 -15.67 -9.09 -4.20
N LEU A 18 -16.38 -9.83 -3.34
CA LEU A 18 -17.80 -10.18 -3.58
C LEU A 18 -18.67 -8.93 -3.72
N ARG A 19 -18.51 -7.96 -2.80
CA ARG A 19 -19.31 -6.73 -2.79
C ARG A 19 -19.02 -5.85 -4.00
N LEU A 20 -17.75 -5.71 -4.37
CA LEU A 20 -17.29 -4.83 -5.45
C LEU A 20 -17.62 -5.36 -6.85
N TYR A 21 -17.39 -6.66 -7.07
CA TYR A 21 -17.52 -7.28 -8.39
C TYR A 21 -18.85 -7.99 -8.60
N ARG A 22 -19.63 -8.23 -7.52
CA ARG A 22 -20.90 -8.96 -7.57
C ARG A 22 -20.70 -10.23 -8.40
N ASP A 23 -21.50 -10.47 -9.44
CA ASP A 23 -21.43 -11.68 -10.27
C ASP A 23 -20.09 -11.88 -10.99
N GLN A 24 -19.29 -10.82 -11.17
CA GLN A 24 -17.98 -10.86 -11.84
C GLN A 24 -16.84 -11.32 -10.93
N TYR A 25 -17.07 -11.52 -9.62
CA TYR A 25 -16.00 -11.86 -8.68
C TYR A 25 -15.27 -13.15 -9.06
N LYS A 26 -15.99 -14.13 -9.61
CA LYS A 26 -15.44 -15.43 -10.02
C LYS A 26 -14.40 -15.25 -11.12
N GLU A 27 -14.72 -14.44 -12.12
CA GLU A 27 -13.81 -14.12 -13.22
C GLU A 27 -12.54 -13.45 -12.69
N LYS A 28 -12.68 -12.49 -11.76
CA LYS A 28 -11.53 -11.79 -11.16
C LYS A 28 -10.64 -12.71 -10.32
N LEU A 29 -11.23 -13.63 -9.55
CA LEU A 29 -10.44 -14.65 -8.84
C LEU A 29 -9.73 -15.61 -9.80
N LEU A 30 -10.38 -16.03 -10.88
CA LEU A 30 -9.76 -16.88 -11.90
C LEU A 30 -8.66 -16.15 -12.70
N GLN A 31 -8.78 -14.83 -12.87
CA GLN A 31 -7.75 -13.96 -13.49
C GLN A 31 -6.62 -13.57 -12.53
N LEU A 32 -6.73 -13.89 -11.23
CA LEU A 32 -5.71 -13.59 -10.23
C LEU A 32 -4.42 -14.32 -10.58
N PHE A 33 -3.40 -13.52 -10.92
CA PHE A 33 -2.10 -13.98 -11.38
C PHE A 33 -1.06 -13.93 -10.27
N SER A 34 -1.04 -12.84 -9.50
CA SER A 34 -0.09 -12.66 -8.39
C SER A 34 -0.74 -11.91 -7.23
N ILE A 35 -0.32 -12.27 -6.03
CA ILE A 35 -0.57 -11.55 -4.79
C ILE A 35 0.80 -11.09 -4.26
N PHE A 36 0.95 -9.80 -4.02
CA PHE A 36 2.10 -9.21 -3.35
C PHE A 36 1.73 -8.90 -1.90
N ILE A 37 2.54 -9.33 -0.95
CA ILE A 37 2.43 -8.97 0.47
C ILE A 37 3.63 -8.10 0.82
N SER A 38 3.37 -6.88 1.28
CA SER A 38 4.40 -5.88 1.57
C SER A 38 5.23 -6.22 2.81
N HIS A 39 4.59 -6.73 3.86
CA HIS A 39 5.21 -7.09 5.13
C HIS A 39 4.26 -7.93 6.01
N MET A 40 4.73 -8.34 7.21
CA MET A 40 4.03 -9.32 8.07
C MET A 40 3.04 -8.72 9.10
N HIS A 41 2.63 -7.45 8.99
CA HIS A 41 1.51 -6.97 9.82
C HIS A 41 0.18 -7.59 9.37
N ALA A 42 -0.65 -7.91 10.36
CA ALA A 42 -1.84 -8.76 10.19
C ALA A 42 -2.85 -8.19 9.18
N ASP A 43 -3.02 -6.88 9.17
CA ASP A 43 -3.86 -6.12 8.26
C ASP A 43 -3.45 -6.22 6.79
N HIS A 44 -2.29 -6.78 6.47
CA HIS A 44 -1.82 -6.96 5.09
C HIS A 44 -1.90 -8.39 4.57
N HIS A 45 -2.16 -9.42 5.41
CA HIS A 45 -2.09 -10.82 4.93
C HIS A 45 -3.15 -11.78 5.48
N LEU A 46 -3.89 -11.43 6.54
CA LEU A 46 -4.82 -12.38 7.17
C LEU A 46 -5.99 -12.84 6.27
N GLY A 47 -6.29 -12.15 5.17
CA GLY A 47 -7.30 -12.58 4.20
C GLY A 47 -6.80 -13.62 3.19
N LEU A 48 -5.49 -13.87 3.14
CA LEU A 48 -4.83 -14.64 2.08
C LEU A 48 -5.39 -16.06 1.93
N VAL A 49 -5.51 -16.79 3.05
CA VAL A 49 -6.01 -18.17 3.06
C VAL A 49 -7.39 -18.26 2.40
N LYS A 50 -8.29 -17.34 2.74
CA LYS A 50 -9.65 -17.34 2.19
C LYS A 50 -9.65 -17.08 0.69
N VAL A 51 -8.87 -16.12 0.21
CA VAL A 51 -8.77 -15.79 -1.22
C VAL A 51 -8.21 -16.97 -2.02
N LEU A 52 -7.13 -17.60 -1.54
CA LEU A 52 -6.51 -18.75 -2.19
C LEU A 52 -7.47 -19.94 -2.31
N LYS A 53 -8.17 -20.29 -1.22
CA LYS A 53 -9.12 -21.39 -1.20
C LYS A 53 -10.31 -21.17 -2.13
N GLU A 54 -10.89 -19.97 -2.12
CA GLU A 54 -12.04 -19.67 -2.98
C GLU A 54 -11.66 -19.66 -4.46
N ARG A 55 -10.47 -19.15 -4.81
CA ARG A 55 -9.93 -19.29 -6.16
C ARG A 55 -9.76 -20.76 -6.56
N HIS A 56 -9.17 -21.57 -5.68
CA HIS A 56 -8.97 -23.00 -5.95
C HIS A 56 -10.30 -23.74 -6.18
N ARG A 57 -11.28 -23.50 -5.32
CA ARG A 57 -12.64 -24.05 -5.45
C ARG A 57 -13.27 -23.69 -6.80
N LEU A 58 -13.06 -22.46 -7.28
CA LEU A 58 -13.55 -22.04 -8.60
C LEU A 58 -12.83 -22.75 -9.75
N ILE A 59 -11.51 -22.98 -9.63
CA ILE A 59 -10.75 -23.72 -10.64
C ILE A 59 -11.21 -25.18 -10.70
N GLN A 60 -11.38 -25.86 -9.55
CA GLN A 60 -11.86 -27.24 -9.50
C GLN A 60 -13.26 -27.41 -10.11
N ASN A 61 -14.12 -26.42 -9.95
CA ASN A 61 -15.46 -26.41 -10.55
C ASN A 61 -15.46 -25.94 -12.02
N SER A 62 -14.29 -25.61 -12.56
CA SER A 62 -14.10 -25.23 -13.95
C SER A 62 -13.37 -26.35 -14.69
N GLN A 63 -13.48 -26.38 -16.02
CA GLN A 63 -12.64 -27.23 -16.87
C GLN A 63 -11.27 -26.60 -17.15
N MET A 64 -10.82 -25.65 -16.31
CA MET A 64 -9.55 -24.96 -16.51
C MET A 64 -8.40 -25.78 -15.93
N GLU A 65 -7.27 -25.76 -16.63
CA GLU A 65 -6.01 -26.25 -16.08
C GLU A 65 -5.64 -25.44 -14.84
N TYR A 66 -5.14 -26.14 -13.82
CA TYR A 66 -4.77 -25.53 -12.57
C TYR A 66 -3.44 -24.79 -12.69
N GLU A 67 -3.46 -23.47 -12.46
CA GLU A 67 -2.26 -22.64 -12.35
C GLU A 67 -2.23 -21.95 -10.97
N PRO A 68 -1.20 -22.22 -10.13
CA PRO A 68 -1.06 -21.59 -8.82
C PRO A 68 -0.78 -20.09 -8.96
N VAL A 69 -1.22 -19.31 -7.97
CA VAL A 69 -0.94 -17.87 -7.91
C VAL A 69 0.51 -17.64 -7.51
N TYR A 70 1.21 -16.69 -8.13
CA TYR A 70 2.51 -16.23 -7.65
C TYR A 70 2.32 -15.41 -6.38
N LEU A 71 2.74 -15.96 -5.25
CA LEU A 71 2.70 -15.28 -3.96
C LEU A 71 4.07 -14.65 -3.70
N VAL A 72 4.17 -13.36 -3.94
CA VAL A 72 5.37 -12.57 -3.68
C VAL A 72 5.25 -12.00 -2.28
N GLY A 73 6.22 -12.24 -1.40
CA GLY A 73 6.14 -11.72 -0.04
C GLY A 73 7.42 -11.84 0.77
N PRO A 74 7.41 -11.32 2.01
CA PRO A 74 8.55 -11.40 2.92
C PRO A 74 8.86 -12.87 3.25
N LYS A 75 10.11 -13.13 3.63
CA LYS A 75 10.63 -14.47 3.90
C LYS A 75 9.78 -15.26 4.90
N GLU A 76 9.24 -14.57 5.91
CA GLU A 76 8.47 -15.19 7.00
C GLU A 76 7.04 -15.58 6.59
N LEU A 77 6.56 -15.16 5.42
CA LEU A 77 5.22 -15.48 4.93
C LEU A 77 5.04 -16.98 4.65
N ASP A 78 6.03 -17.61 4.00
CA ASP A 78 5.95 -19.04 3.66
C ASP A 78 6.01 -19.95 4.90
N PRO A 79 6.91 -19.75 5.89
CA PRO A 79 6.84 -20.44 7.18
C PRO A 79 5.50 -20.27 7.90
N TRP A 80 4.90 -19.07 7.86
CA TRP A 80 3.58 -18.82 8.47
C TRP A 80 2.47 -19.63 7.79
N LEU A 81 2.42 -19.63 6.45
CA LEU A 81 1.48 -20.47 5.68
C LEU A 81 1.75 -21.96 5.88
N LYS A 82 3.02 -22.35 6.01
CA LYS A 82 3.41 -23.72 6.32
C LYS A 82 2.84 -24.19 7.64
N ASN A 83 2.99 -23.36 8.67
CA ASN A 83 2.43 -23.65 9.98
C ASN A 83 0.90 -23.75 9.93
N TYR A 84 0.23 -22.89 9.15
CA TYR A 84 -1.21 -22.99 8.95
C TYR A 84 -1.61 -24.34 8.34
N TYR A 85 -1.00 -24.76 7.24
CA TYR A 85 -1.42 -26.02 6.60
C TYR A 85 -1.13 -27.25 7.46
N MET A 86 -0.06 -27.22 8.27
CA MET A 86 0.30 -28.35 9.13
C MET A 86 -0.73 -28.61 10.23
N HIS A 87 -1.49 -27.57 10.64
CA HIS A 87 -2.39 -27.64 11.79
C HIS A 87 -3.88 -27.53 11.41
N PHE A 88 -4.20 -27.00 10.23
CA PHE A 88 -5.58 -26.71 9.84
C PHE A 88 -5.99 -27.41 8.54
N GLU A 89 -5.43 -27.03 7.40
CA GLU A 89 -5.86 -27.56 6.09
C GLU A 89 -4.83 -27.34 4.97
N GLU A 90 -4.80 -28.23 3.98
CA GLU A 90 -3.84 -28.18 2.87
C GLU A 90 -4.07 -26.97 1.97
N ILE A 91 -3.08 -26.06 1.94
CA ILE A 91 -3.07 -24.89 1.04
C ILE A 91 -1.77 -24.75 0.23
N SER A 92 -0.80 -25.64 0.43
CA SER A 92 0.49 -25.62 -0.28
C SER A 92 0.39 -25.69 -1.80
N PRO A 93 -0.54 -26.45 -2.45
CA PRO A 93 -0.62 -26.42 -3.90
C PRO A 93 -1.22 -25.11 -4.43
N LEU A 94 -1.79 -24.26 -3.57
CA LEU A 94 -2.59 -23.09 -3.97
C LEU A 94 -1.77 -21.91 -4.49
N TYR A 95 -0.48 -21.88 -4.17
CA TYR A 95 0.41 -20.77 -4.50
C TYR A 95 1.82 -21.25 -4.86
N ARG A 96 2.56 -20.38 -5.54
CA ARG A 96 4.00 -20.54 -5.79
C ARG A 96 4.70 -19.37 -5.12
N PHE A 97 5.41 -19.64 -4.03
CA PHE A 97 6.07 -18.59 -3.26
C PHE A 97 7.29 -18.04 -3.98
N VAL A 98 7.46 -16.73 -3.92
CA VAL A 98 8.64 -15.99 -4.39
C VAL A 98 9.02 -15.01 -3.30
N GLU A 99 10.23 -15.11 -2.75
CA GLU A 99 10.68 -14.19 -1.72
C GLU A 99 10.88 -12.79 -2.32
N CYS A 100 10.47 -11.74 -1.60
CA CYS A 100 10.67 -10.37 -2.05
C CYS A 100 12.13 -10.11 -2.44
N ARG A 101 13.09 -10.67 -1.70
CA ARG A 101 14.54 -10.49 -1.92
C ARG A 101 15.03 -11.01 -3.27
N ASP A 102 14.39 -12.05 -3.79
CA ASP A 102 14.72 -12.62 -5.10
C ASP A 102 14.31 -11.68 -6.25
N LEU A 103 13.43 -10.72 -5.97
CA LEU A 103 12.92 -9.72 -6.93
C LEU A 103 13.43 -8.30 -6.64
N GLU A 104 14.35 -8.13 -5.68
CA GLU A 104 14.85 -6.81 -5.31
C GLU A 104 15.63 -6.17 -6.45
N LEU A 105 15.35 -4.89 -6.71
CA LEU A 105 16.16 -4.11 -7.63
C LEU A 105 17.55 -3.89 -7.03
N ASN A 106 18.58 -4.16 -7.83
CA ASN A 106 19.93 -3.84 -7.41
C ASN A 106 20.13 -2.29 -7.36
N PRO A 107 21.16 -1.78 -6.68
CA PRO A 107 21.39 -0.33 -6.55
C PRO A 107 21.59 0.40 -7.88
N PHE A 108 21.84 -0.32 -8.98
CA PHE A 108 21.98 0.21 -10.33
C PHE A 108 20.67 0.17 -11.13
N GLY A 109 19.57 -0.27 -10.52
CA GLY A 109 18.25 -0.38 -11.15
C GLY A 109 18.11 -1.60 -12.07
N GLU A 110 19.01 -2.57 -11.97
CA GLU A 110 18.95 -3.82 -12.72
C GLU A 110 18.21 -4.90 -11.93
N PHE A 111 17.55 -5.80 -12.68
CA PHE A 111 16.64 -6.80 -12.15
C PHE A 111 17.40 -8.09 -11.78
N ALA A 112 17.14 -8.62 -10.58
CA ALA A 112 17.84 -9.80 -10.05
C ALA A 112 17.61 -11.09 -10.88
N SER A 113 16.46 -11.28 -11.53
CA SER A 113 16.27 -12.37 -12.51
C SER A 113 15.24 -12.02 -13.60
N VAL A 114 15.67 -11.28 -14.62
CA VAL A 114 14.85 -10.97 -15.81
C VAL A 114 14.32 -12.26 -16.49
N ALA A 115 15.16 -13.29 -16.57
CA ALA A 115 14.90 -14.49 -17.36
C ALA A 115 13.72 -15.35 -16.84
N GLU A 116 13.51 -15.43 -15.53
CA GLU A 116 12.38 -16.21 -14.97
C GLU A 116 11.06 -15.43 -15.07
N GLN A 117 11.11 -14.11 -14.92
CA GLN A 117 9.93 -13.26 -15.09
C GLN A 117 9.44 -13.23 -16.54
N GLU A 118 10.37 -13.08 -17.50
CA GLU A 118 10.04 -13.06 -18.93
C GLU A 118 9.33 -14.35 -19.39
N LYS A 119 9.67 -15.50 -18.78
CA LYS A 119 9.03 -16.79 -19.09
C LYS A 119 7.54 -16.84 -18.75
N TYR A 120 7.10 -16.23 -17.65
CA TYR A 120 5.72 -16.35 -17.14
C TYR A 120 4.89 -15.07 -17.31
N LEU A 121 5.53 -13.91 -17.23
CA LEU A 121 4.87 -12.62 -17.32
C LEU A 121 4.93 -11.99 -18.73
N LYS A 122 5.79 -12.52 -19.62
CA LYS A 122 6.05 -12.01 -20.97
C LYS A 122 6.51 -10.56 -20.96
N ASP A 123 5.56 -9.62 -20.98
CA ASP A 123 5.80 -8.18 -21.06
C ASP A 123 5.68 -7.46 -19.72
N ILE A 124 5.07 -8.10 -18.72
CA ILE A 124 4.95 -7.52 -17.38
C ILE A 124 6.19 -7.91 -16.57
N THR A 125 6.72 -7.01 -15.75
CA THR A 125 7.75 -7.32 -14.77
C THR A 125 7.26 -6.94 -13.37
N ILE A 126 7.74 -7.66 -12.36
CA ILE A 126 7.51 -7.35 -10.95
C ILE A 126 8.88 -7.23 -10.28
N SER A 127 9.10 -6.16 -9.54
CA SER A 127 10.31 -5.99 -8.74
C SER A 127 9.94 -5.44 -7.38
N THR A 128 10.79 -5.68 -6.39
CA THR A 128 10.58 -5.22 -5.03
C THR A 128 11.67 -4.22 -4.66
N VAL A 129 11.38 -3.40 -3.67
CA VAL A 129 12.31 -2.41 -3.13
C VAL A 129 12.20 -2.45 -1.61
N PRO A 130 13.29 -2.65 -0.87
CA PRO A 130 13.26 -2.56 0.59
C PRO A 130 12.83 -1.16 1.04
N VAL A 131 11.82 -1.09 1.89
CA VAL A 131 11.29 0.16 2.46
C VAL A 131 11.52 0.23 3.98
N ILE A 132 11.20 1.37 4.60
CA ILE A 132 11.55 1.65 6.00
C ILE A 132 10.28 1.58 6.86
N HIS A 133 10.01 0.39 7.40
CA HIS A 133 8.87 0.13 8.26
C HIS A 133 9.18 -0.91 9.35
N CYS A 134 8.85 -2.18 9.16
CA CYS A 134 9.26 -3.27 10.05
C CYS A 134 10.39 -4.08 9.41
N LYS A 135 10.77 -5.20 10.03
CA LYS A 135 11.78 -6.09 9.43
C LYS A 135 11.16 -6.74 8.19
N ASP A 136 11.91 -6.75 7.09
CA ASP A 136 11.49 -7.39 5.83
C ASP A 136 10.22 -6.76 5.24
N SER A 137 10.22 -5.42 5.13
CA SER A 137 9.16 -4.65 4.46
C SER A 137 9.61 -4.20 3.07
N HIS A 138 8.71 -4.34 2.09
CA HIS A 138 8.99 -4.02 0.70
C HIS A 138 7.86 -3.22 0.06
N GLY A 139 8.26 -2.30 -0.83
CA GLY A 139 7.40 -1.78 -1.88
C GLY A 139 7.53 -2.64 -3.14
N ALA A 140 6.61 -2.48 -4.08
CA ALA A 140 6.59 -3.22 -5.34
C ALA A 140 6.52 -2.28 -6.54
N ILE A 141 7.17 -2.68 -7.62
CA ILE A 141 7.14 -2.02 -8.92
C ILE A 141 6.65 -3.03 -9.95
N ILE A 142 5.54 -2.70 -10.60
CA ILE A 142 4.98 -3.49 -11.69
C ILE A 142 5.08 -2.64 -12.95
N SER A 143 5.65 -3.18 -14.02
CA SER A 143 5.82 -2.41 -15.25
C SER A 143 5.56 -3.22 -16.50
N SER A 144 5.27 -2.54 -17.61
CA SER A 144 5.16 -3.12 -18.94
C SER A 144 5.99 -2.30 -19.91
N LYS A 145 6.98 -2.94 -20.53
CA LYS A 145 7.87 -2.27 -21.49
C LYS A 145 7.13 -1.96 -22.79
N SER A 146 6.34 -2.90 -23.31
CA SER A 146 5.59 -2.73 -24.57
C SER A 146 4.50 -1.66 -24.45
N LYS A 147 3.78 -1.60 -23.32
CA LYS A 147 2.72 -0.63 -23.08
C LYS A 147 3.20 0.66 -22.40
N LYS A 148 4.49 0.75 -22.07
CA LYS A 148 5.15 1.93 -21.50
C LYS A 148 4.45 2.49 -20.26
N TRP A 149 4.21 1.64 -19.26
CA TRP A 149 3.70 2.09 -17.96
C TRP A 149 4.45 1.45 -16.81
N LYS A 150 4.47 2.15 -15.67
CA LYS A 150 5.07 1.71 -14.41
C LYS A 150 4.12 2.07 -13.24
N LEU A 151 3.76 1.08 -12.44
CA LEU A 151 3.01 1.21 -11.20
C LEU A 151 3.96 0.99 -10.03
N VAL A 152 3.89 1.84 -9.01
CA VAL A 152 4.64 1.71 -7.76
C VAL A 152 3.63 1.57 -6.62
N TYR A 153 3.83 0.58 -5.76
CA TYR A 153 3.07 0.38 -4.52
C TYR A 153 4.04 0.49 -3.35
N SER A 154 3.79 1.38 -2.40
CA SER A 154 4.74 1.65 -1.32
C SER A 154 4.85 0.52 -0.29
N GLY A 155 3.76 -0.20 -0.04
CA GLY A 155 3.56 -0.85 1.27
C GLY A 155 3.50 0.20 2.38
N ASP A 156 3.74 -0.22 3.62
CA ASP A 156 3.91 0.72 4.73
C ASP A 156 5.36 1.20 4.80
N THR A 157 5.55 2.51 4.95
CA THR A 157 6.89 3.11 5.01
C THR A 157 6.83 4.58 5.42
N ILE A 158 7.87 5.05 6.11
CA ILE A 158 8.25 6.48 6.11
C ILE A 158 8.77 6.88 4.71
N PRO A 159 8.97 8.18 4.41
CA PRO A 159 9.62 8.61 3.17
C PRO A 159 10.91 7.83 2.88
N CYS A 160 10.92 7.11 1.75
CA CYS A 160 11.98 6.17 1.41
C CYS A 160 12.66 6.58 0.09
N LYS A 161 13.91 7.06 0.19
CA LYS A 161 14.70 7.47 -0.98
C LYS A 161 14.88 6.34 -2.01
N ARG A 162 15.08 5.09 -1.56
CA ARG A 162 15.21 3.93 -2.46
C ARG A 162 13.96 3.72 -3.30
N LEU A 163 12.78 3.86 -2.69
CA LEU A 163 11.50 3.75 -3.39
C LEU A 163 11.34 4.87 -4.42
N ILE A 164 11.68 6.11 -4.06
CA ILE A 164 11.69 7.27 -4.97
C ILE A 164 12.57 7.01 -6.20
N GLU A 165 13.81 6.57 -5.98
CA GLU A 165 14.79 6.35 -7.06
C GLU A 165 14.36 5.22 -7.99
N ALA A 166 13.92 4.08 -7.44
CA ALA A 166 13.46 2.95 -8.23
C ALA A 166 12.15 3.25 -8.98
N GLY A 167 11.26 4.00 -8.34
CA GLY A 167 9.95 4.38 -8.83
C GLY A 167 9.96 5.54 -9.83
N LYS A 168 11.10 6.20 -10.06
CA LYS A 168 11.18 7.45 -10.83
C LYS A 168 10.43 7.39 -12.16
N ASN A 169 9.69 8.47 -12.45
CA ASN A 169 8.82 8.62 -13.63
C ASN A 169 7.76 7.52 -13.75
N CYS A 170 7.20 7.04 -12.63
CA CYS A 170 6.10 6.09 -12.69
C CYS A 170 4.83 6.71 -13.25
N SER A 171 4.00 5.89 -13.89
CA SER A 171 2.68 6.30 -14.37
C SER A 171 1.69 6.46 -13.23
N LEU A 172 1.80 5.59 -12.21
CA LEU A 172 0.96 5.61 -11.02
C LEU A 172 1.79 5.23 -9.79
N LEU A 173 1.67 6.04 -8.74
CA LEU A 173 2.11 5.72 -7.39
C LEU A 173 0.88 5.47 -6.51
N ILE A 174 0.83 4.32 -5.85
CA ILE A 174 -0.09 4.05 -4.75
C ILE A 174 0.74 4.09 -3.46
N HIS A 175 0.50 5.11 -2.64
CA HIS A 175 1.30 5.37 -1.44
C HIS A 175 0.45 5.34 -0.18
N GLU A 176 0.99 4.77 0.90
CA GLU A 176 0.41 4.88 2.24
C GLU A 176 0.41 6.33 2.73
N ALA A 177 -0.65 6.74 3.40
CA ALA A 177 -0.78 8.06 4.02
C ALA A 177 -1.46 7.89 5.38
N THR A 178 -0.85 7.05 6.23
CA THR A 178 -1.48 6.54 7.45
C THR A 178 -1.82 7.64 8.44
N MET A 179 -0.96 8.66 8.55
CA MET A 179 -1.07 9.71 9.56
C MET A 179 -1.43 11.07 8.98
N GLU A 180 -2.08 11.89 9.80
CA GLU A 180 -2.27 13.31 9.54
C GLU A 180 -0.94 14.07 9.76
N ASP A 181 -0.77 15.21 9.10
CA ASP A 181 0.45 16.03 9.22
C ASP A 181 0.73 16.50 10.65
N GLU A 182 -0.34 16.74 11.42
CA GLU A 182 -0.27 17.09 12.86
C GLU A 182 0.24 15.94 13.75
N LEU A 183 0.36 14.73 13.19
CA LEU A 183 0.86 13.53 13.86
C LEU A 183 2.23 13.09 13.32
N SER A 184 2.99 14.01 12.70
CA SER A 184 4.31 13.71 12.11
C SER A 184 5.28 12.97 13.05
N ALA A 185 5.36 13.37 14.33
CA ALA A 185 6.19 12.67 15.32
C ALA A 185 5.73 11.22 15.57
N GLU A 186 4.41 11.00 15.61
CA GLU A 186 3.83 9.66 15.77
C GLU A 186 4.01 8.81 14.50
N ALA A 187 3.88 9.44 13.32
CA ALA A 187 4.15 8.82 12.03
C ALA A 187 5.59 8.31 11.97
N ALA A 188 6.56 9.16 12.30
CA ALA A 188 7.97 8.77 12.37
C ALA A 188 8.22 7.65 13.39
N ALA A 189 7.62 7.74 14.59
CA ALA A 189 7.78 6.73 15.63
C ALA A 189 7.20 5.36 15.24
N LYS A 190 6.05 5.34 14.56
CA LYS A 190 5.40 4.11 14.06
C LYS A 190 5.86 3.71 12.66
N ARG A 191 6.77 4.49 12.08
CA ARG A 191 7.36 4.29 10.76
C ARG A 191 6.34 4.26 9.61
N HIS A 192 5.45 5.24 9.60
CA HIS A 192 4.50 5.51 8.53
C HIS A 192 4.71 6.90 7.94
N SER A 193 4.05 7.16 6.82
CA SER A 193 4.02 8.48 6.20
C SER A 193 2.82 9.31 6.66
N THR A 194 3.04 10.60 6.81
CA THR A 194 1.96 11.59 6.81
C THR A 194 1.42 11.80 5.39
N THR A 195 0.25 12.45 5.28
CA THR A 195 -0.34 12.79 3.98
C THR A 195 0.59 13.67 3.15
N SER A 196 1.17 14.72 3.75
CA SER A 196 2.08 15.63 3.04
C SER A 196 3.41 14.99 2.67
N GLU A 197 3.94 14.09 3.50
CA GLU A 197 5.12 13.29 3.17
C GLU A 197 4.88 12.36 1.98
N ALA A 198 3.72 11.68 1.92
CA ALA A 198 3.37 10.81 0.81
C ALA A 198 3.23 11.60 -0.52
N ILE A 199 2.64 12.80 -0.46
CA ILE A 199 2.59 13.72 -1.62
C ILE A 199 4.00 14.16 -2.01
N LYS A 200 4.86 14.47 -1.04
CA LYS A 200 6.24 14.87 -1.32
C LYS A 200 7.06 13.75 -1.99
N VAL A 201 6.89 12.51 -1.52
CA VAL A 201 7.47 11.32 -2.17
C VAL A 201 7.02 11.21 -3.63
N ALA A 202 5.75 11.49 -3.92
CA ALA A 202 5.23 11.48 -5.29
C ALA A 202 5.87 12.53 -6.19
N GLU A 203 6.02 13.76 -5.70
CA GLU A 203 6.70 14.85 -6.40
C GLU A 203 8.15 14.50 -6.71
N ASP A 204 8.89 14.02 -5.70
CA ASP A 204 10.30 13.67 -5.83
C ASP A 204 10.51 12.46 -6.78
N MET A 205 9.52 11.56 -6.84
CA MET A 205 9.47 10.44 -7.78
C MET A 205 9.09 10.89 -9.21
N ASN A 206 8.59 12.12 -9.38
CA ASN A 206 7.95 12.59 -10.61
C ASN A 206 6.85 11.62 -11.09
N ALA A 207 5.97 11.23 -10.16
CA ALA A 207 4.86 10.33 -10.44
C ALA A 207 3.81 11.02 -11.33
N GLY A 208 3.34 10.33 -12.37
CA GLY A 208 2.29 10.85 -13.26
C GLY A 208 0.97 11.07 -12.54
N TYR A 209 0.59 10.13 -11.67
CA TYR A 209 -0.55 10.24 -10.75
C TYR A 209 -0.26 9.52 -9.44
N THR A 210 -0.92 9.96 -8.38
CA THR A 210 -0.79 9.40 -7.03
C THR A 210 -2.16 9.10 -6.45
N ILE A 211 -2.31 7.90 -5.90
CA ILE A 211 -3.45 7.49 -5.10
C ILE A 211 -2.97 7.23 -3.68
N LEU A 212 -3.43 8.04 -2.74
CA LEU A 212 -3.15 7.87 -1.32
C LEU A 212 -4.11 6.84 -0.72
N THR A 213 -3.59 5.93 0.10
CA THR A 213 -4.36 4.86 0.74
C THR A 213 -3.85 4.59 2.16
N HIS A 214 -4.34 3.52 2.80
CA HIS A 214 -3.91 3.06 4.12
C HIS A 214 -4.14 4.10 5.23
N PHE A 215 -5.24 4.86 5.15
CA PHE A 215 -5.59 5.87 6.14
C PHE A 215 -5.88 5.22 7.50
N SER A 216 -5.34 5.78 8.59
CA SER A 216 -5.61 5.25 9.92
C SER A 216 -7.09 5.40 10.29
N GLN A 217 -7.79 4.27 10.44
CA GLN A 217 -9.18 4.25 10.91
C GLN A 217 -9.36 4.82 12.33
N ARG A 218 -8.27 4.93 13.10
CA ARG A 218 -8.29 5.49 14.46
C ARG A 218 -8.35 7.00 14.48
N TYR A 219 -7.84 7.65 13.44
CA TYR A 219 -7.63 9.10 13.41
C TYR A 219 -8.52 9.79 12.38
N ALA A 220 -8.78 9.15 11.23
CA ALA A 220 -9.48 9.79 10.13
C ALA A 220 -10.28 8.81 9.27
N LYS A 221 -11.49 9.22 8.83
CA LYS A 221 -12.22 8.52 7.75
C LYS A 221 -11.75 8.96 6.35
N VAL A 222 -11.16 10.15 6.27
CA VAL A 222 -10.57 10.76 5.08
C VAL A 222 -9.36 11.58 5.49
N PRO A 223 -8.32 11.72 4.64
CA PRO A 223 -7.22 12.62 4.96
C PRO A 223 -7.69 14.07 5.06
N LEU A 224 -6.95 14.88 5.83
CA LEU A 224 -7.15 16.33 5.82
C LEU A 224 -6.67 16.87 4.48
N PHE A 225 -7.61 17.37 3.68
CA PHE A 225 -7.32 17.94 2.38
C PHE A 225 -6.70 19.34 2.51
N ASN A 226 -5.37 19.38 2.56
CA ASN A 226 -4.58 20.61 2.65
C ASN A 226 -4.21 21.17 1.26
N GLU A 227 -3.36 22.20 1.25
CA GLU A 227 -2.87 22.88 0.04
C GLU A 227 -1.87 22.05 -0.80
N ASN A 228 -1.33 20.95 -0.26
CA ASN A 228 -0.44 20.06 -0.99
C ASN A 228 -1.19 19.16 -1.99
N PHE A 229 -2.52 19.04 -1.86
CA PHE A 229 -3.33 18.35 -2.86
C PHE A 229 -3.38 19.13 -4.18
N HIS A 230 -2.72 18.59 -5.20
CA HIS A 230 -2.70 19.14 -6.56
C HIS A 230 -3.37 18.19 -7.57
N ASN A 231 -3.41 18.61 -8.84
CA ASN A 231 -4.16 17.97 -9.95
C ASN A 231 -3.71 16.54 -10.34
N HIS A 232 -2.78 15.93 -9.60
CA HIS A 232 -2.32 14.56 -9.84
C HIS A 232 -2.46 13.66 -8.60
N VAL A 233 -3.05 14.17 -7.51
CA VAL A 233 -3.24 13.43 -6.26
C VAL A 233 -4.73 13.13 -6.05
N GLY A 234 -5.03 11.87 -5.74
CA GLY A 234 -6.35 11.41 -5.33
C GLY A 234 -6.28 10.56 -4.05
N CYS A 235 -7.43 10.34 -3.42
CA CYS A 235 -7.57 9.46 -2.26
C CYS A 235 -8.35 8.21 -2.63
N ALA A 236 -7.88 7.05 -2.15
CA ALA A 236 -8.59 5.80 -2.27
C ALA A 236 -9.77 5.73 -1.29
N PHE A 237 -10.82 5.04 -1.69
CA PHE A 237 -11.93 4.67 -0.82
C PHE A 237 -12.28 3.21 -1.05
N ASP A 238 -12.85 2.56 -0.04
CA ASP A 238 -13.38 1.21 -0.18
C ASP A 238 -14.32 1.11 -1.40
N ASN A 239 -14.12 0.06 -2.21
CA ASN A 239 -14.87 -0.22 -3.43
C ASN A 239 -14.68 0.78 -4.58
N MET A 240 -13.74 1.72 -4.46
CA MET A 240 -13.36 2.62 -5.55
C MET A 240 -12.77 1.84 -6.73
N LYS A 241 -13.20 2.19 -7.94
CA LYS A 241 -12.65 1.68 -9.21
C LYS A 241 -12.29 2.85 -10.10
N VAL A 242 -11.07 2.85 -10.62
CA VAL A 242 -10.57 3.90 -11.49
C VAL A 242 -9.82 3.27 -12.65
N GLN A 243 -10.11 3.75 -13.84
CA GLN A 243 -9.36 3.40 -15.04
C GLN A 243 -8.25 4.44 -15.29
N PRO A 244 -7.13 4.10 -15.95
CA PRO A 244 -6.05 5.05 -16.20
C PRO A 244 -6.49 6.32 -16.93
N ASN A 245 -7.43 6.21 -17.87
CA ASN A 245 -8.02 7.35 -18.58
C ASN A 245 -8.95 8.20 -17.71
N GLN A 246 -9.16 7.86 -16.43
CA GLN A 246 -10.01 8.58 -15.48
C GLN A 246 -9.21 9.23 -14.35
N PHE A 247 -7.88 9.09 -14.31
CA PHE A 247 -7.08 9.65 -13.21
C PHE A 247 -7.24 11.17 -13.05
N TYR A 248 -7.45 11.89 -14.15
CA TYR A 248 -7.72 13.34 -14.12
C TYR A 248 -9.00 13.71 -13.36
N ILE A 249 -9.94 12.78 -13.16
CA ILE A 249 -11.20 13.02 -12.45
C ILE A 249 -10.98 13.02 -10.93
N LEU A 250 -10.01 12.24 -10.43
CA LEU A 250 -9.78 12.09 -8.98
C LEU A 250 -9.59 13.41 -8.22
N PRO A 251 -8.72 14.33 -8.65
CA PRO A 251 -8.57 15.62 -7.97
C PRO A 251 -9.83 16.50 -8.07
N LEU A 252 -10.64 16.33 -9.12
CA LEU A 252 -11.89 17.08 -9.30
C LEU A 252 -12.96 16.68 -8.29
N LEU A 253 -12.83 15.51 -7.66
CA LEU A 253 -13.75 15.05 -6.61
C LEU A 253 -13.44 15.67 -5.24
N LEU A 254 -12.25 16.27 -5.03
CA LEU A 254 -11.82 16.78 -3.74
C LEU A 254 -12.78 17.81 -3.12
N PRO A 255 -13.33 18.80 -3.86
CA PRO A 255 -14.31 19.74 -3.28
C PRO A 255 -15.59 19.05 -2.79
N THR A 256 -16.06 18.04 -3.55
CA THR A 256 -17.23 17.25 -3.16
C THR A 256 -16.94 16.39 -1.94
N LEU A 257 -15.76 15.77 -1.88
CA LEU A 257 -15.33 15.00 -0.71
C LEU A 257 -15.19 15.89 0.53
N LYS A 258 -14.60 17.09 0.41
CA LYS A 258 -14.54 18.09 1.48
C LYS A 258 -15.93 18.41 2.03
N THR A 259 -16.91 18.58 1.13
CA THR A 259 -18.30 18.87 1.51
C THR A 259 -18.96 17.68 2.19
N LEU A 260 -18.81 16.47 1.63
CA LEU A 260 -19.39 15.24 2.16
C LEU A 260 -18.87 14.89 3.56
N PHE A 261 -17.60 15.20 3.83
CA PHE A 261 -16.92 14.91 5.09
C PHE A 261 -16.68 16.14 5.96
N ALA A 262 -17.41 17.24 5.75
CA ALA A 262 -17.17 18.52 6.42
C ALA A 262 -17.15 18.40 7.96
N GLU A 263 -18.14 17.73 8.55
CA GLU A 263 -18.23 17.52 10.00
C GLU A 263 -17.02 16.74 10.55
N TYR A 264 -16.57 15.70 9.83
CA TYR A 264 -15.40 14.91 10.22
C TYR A 264 -14.12 15.75 10.15
N ILE A 265 -13.97 16.55 9.10
CA ILE A 265 -12.82 17.44 8.90
C ILE A 265 -12.77 18.50 10.01
N GLU A 266 -13.91 19.08 10.37
CA GLU A 266 -14.00 20.04 11.48
C GLU A 266 -13.60 19.41 12.83
N ASP A 267 -14.12 18.22 13.12
CA ASP A 267 -13.74 17.44 14.31
C ASP A 267 -12.24 17.15 14.38
N MET A 268 -11.64 16.81 13.24
CA MET A 268 -10.20 16.58 13.13
C MET A 268 -9.41 17.85 13.38
N HIS A 269 -9.81 19.00 12.82
CA HIS A 269 -9.17 20.28 13.10
C HIS A 269 -9.23 20.64 14.59
N ILE A 270 -10.38 20.44 15.24
CA ILE A 270 -10.54 20.70 16.68
C ILE A 270 -9.60 19.81 17.50
N LYS A 271 -9.51 18.51 17.17
CA LYS A 271 -8.60 17.56 17.83
C LYS A 271 -7.13 17.95 17.60
N GLY A 272 -6.76 18.31 16.38
CA GLY A 272 -5.42 18.79 16.03
C GLY A 272 -5.02 20.04 16.81
N HIS A 273 -5.89 21.05 16.87
CA HIS A 273 -5.66 22.26 17.69
C HIS A 273 -5.47 21.94 19.18
N LYS A 274 -6.30 21.07 19.75
CA LYS A 274 -6.16 20.65 21.15
C LYS A 274 -4.83 19.93 21.41
N ARG A 275 -4.35 19.11 20.45
CA ARG A 275 -3.04 18.43 20.55
C ARG A 275 -1.90 19.44 20.52
N ARG A 276 -1.86 20.32 19.52
CA ARG A 276 -0.85 21.39 19.42
C ARG A 276 -0.76 22.23 20.69
N ASN A 277 -1.89 22.63 21.24
CA ASN A 277 -1.91 23.42 22.48
C ASN A 277 -1.30 22.64 23.67
N ARG A 278 -1.57 21.34 23.78
CA ARG A 278 -0.99 20.48 24.83
C ARG A 278 0.52 20.31 24.64
N GLU A 279 1.00 20.17 23.41
CA GLU A 279 2.43 20.07 23.11
C GLU A 279 3.15 21.38 23.39
N ASN A 280 2.59 22.52 22.98
CA ASN A 280 3.13 23.84 23.28
C ASN A 280 3.20 24.10 24.79
N MET A 281 2.16 23.71 25.55
CA MET A 281 2.19 23.80 27.01
C MET A 281 3.31 22.93 27.61
N LYS A 282 3.49 21.69 27.14
CA LYS A 282 4.59 20.81 27.60
C LYS A 282 5.95 21.41 27.28
N ASN A 283 6.14 21.92 26.06
CA ASN A 283 7.40 22.51 25.63
C ASN A 283 7.72 23.76 26.45
N ASN A 284 6.74 24.63 26.70
CA ASN A 284 6.90 25.81 27.55
C ASN A 284 7.36 25.45 28.96
N VAL A 285 6.73 24.45 29.58
CA VAL A 285 7.11 23.94 30.92
C VAL A 285 8.54 23.38 30.91
N ILE A 286 8.94 22.68 29.85
CA ILE A 286 10.30 22.16 29.70
C ILE A 286 11.30 23.33 29.58
N THR A 287 11.05 24.33 28.72
CA THR A 287 11.93 25.51 28.58
C THR A 287 12.03 26.31 29.88
N GLU A 288 10.94 26.52 30.62
CA GLU A 288 10.99 27.19 31.92
C GLU A 288 11.81 26.40 32.95
N SER A 289 11.71 25.07 32.93
CA SER A 289 12.50 24.21 33.83
C SER A 289 14.00 24.20 33.49
N VAL A 290 14.37 24.27 32.21
CA VAL A 290 15.76 24.36 31.74
C VAL A 290 16.35 25.73 32.06
N ASN A 291 15.60 26.81 31.81
CA ASN A 291 16.03 28.17 32.13
C ASN A 291 16.22 28.37 33.65
N LYS A 292 15.33 27.82 34.48
CA LYS A 292 15.52 27.84 35.94
C LYS A 292 16.79 27.12 36.38
N LYS A 293 17.15 25.98 35.77
CA LYS A 293 18.40 25.27 36.08
C LYS A 293 19.65 26.03 35.65
N LEU A 294 19.60 26.76 34.54
CA LEU A 294 20.71 27.58 34.03
C LEU A 294 20.92 28.87 34.85
N CYS A 295 19.87 29.41 35.48
CA CYS A 295 19.98 30.59 36.34
C CYS A 295 20.42 30.27 37.78
N THR A 296 20.49 29.00 38.17
CA THR A 296 20.85 28.56 39.53
C THR A 296 22.20 27.82 39.62
N GLY A 297 23.00 27.81 38.54
CA GLY A 297 24.36 27.26 38.51
C GLY A 297 25.35 28.35 38.14
#